data_AF-A0A953X8Q7-F1
#
_entry.id   AF-A0A953X8Q7-F1
#
_cell.length_a   1.000
_cell.length_b   1.000
_cell.length_c   1.000
_cell.angle_alpha   90.00
_cell.angle_beta   90.00
_cell.angle_gamma   90.00
#
_symmetry.space_group_name_H-M   'P 1'
#
loop_
_entity.id
_entity.type
_entity.pdbx_description
1 polymer ?
#
loop_
_entity_poly.entity_id
_entity_poly.type
_entity_poly.pdbx_seq_one_letter_code
_entity_poly.pdbx_strand_id
1 'polypeptide(L)'
;MEESSAEGSDAPSERQLEYAWRWFEFHANQRTKIFNYMIVSCAILVAAYSDAIESHHFSAFTIALVGMLFSFCFGRLDRRNRELIWLSEDVLRELEKDFIFKSSTMSFSRSIDGHKKLFRTTRSILTRDAHDCVDGQGIGFRDITQQKGYFSSWFHVINSHKGEEGRLWRKQFVCGHHRFWFPFVSSAFLMLFFVFLIVSIIAMFSGAGGAEIERSIGET
;
A
#
# COMPACT_ATOMS: atom_id res chain seq x y z
N MET A 1 -51.94 -6.45 15.93
CA MET A 1 -50.91 -5.85 15.06
C MET A 1 -49.59 -6.35 15.62
N GLU A 2 -49.15 -7.50 15.14
CA GLU A 2 -47.94 -8.19 15.61
C GLU A 2 -46.72 -7.48 15.04
N GLU A 3 -46.00 -6.80 15.93
CA GLU A 3 -44.68 -6.27 15.69
C GLU A 3 -43.71 -7.45 15.69
N SER A 4 -43.48 -7.99 14.49
CA SER A 4 -42.45 -9.00 14.19
C SER A 4 -41.08 -8.36 14.41
N SER A 5 -40.62 -8.41 15.67
CA SER A 5 -39.29 -8.00 16.13
C SER A 5 -38.23 -8.68 15.27
N ALA A 6 -37.63 -7.91 14.37
CA ALA A 6 -36.45 -8.27 13.61
C ALA A 6 -35.28 -8.47 14.59
N GLU A 7 -35.17 -9.66 15.16
CA GLU A 7 -33.97 -10.16 15.81
C GLU A 7 -32.96 -10.50 14.72
N GLY A 8 -32.48 -9.46 14.03
CA GLY A 8 -31.34 -9.54 13.13
C GLY A 8 -30.14 -9.87 13.98
N SER A 9 -29.69 -11.12 13.93
CA SER A 9 -28.54 -11.56 14.71
C SER A 9 -27.34 -10.68 14.40
N ASP A 10 -26.92 -9.84 15.34
CA ASP A 10 -25.78 -8.93 15.22
C ASP A 10 -24.43 -9.68 15.30
N ALA A 11 -24.35 -10.88 14.71
CA ALA A 11 -23.09 -11.55 14.46
C ALA A 11 -22.56 -11.04 13.14
N PRO A 12 -21.27 -10.70 13.03
CA PRO A 12 -20.68 -10.56 11.72
C PRO A 12 -20.90 -11.85 10.95
N SER A 13 -21.54 -11.73 9.80
CA SER A 13 -21.76 -12.86 8.92
C SER A 13 -20.42 -13.30 8.33
N GLU A 14 -20.27 -14.59 8.05
CA GLU A 14 -19.12 -15.13 7.30
C GLU A 14 -18.85 -14.34 6.01
N ARG A 15 -19.93 -13.80 5.40
CA ARG A 15 -19.85 -12.92 4.21
C ARG A 15 -19.13 -11.59 4.47
N GLN A 16 -19.30 -10.99 5.64
CA GLN A 16 -18.61 -9.74 6.00
C GLN A 16 -17.11 -9.99 6.20
N LEU A 17 -16.76 -11.10 6.84
CA LEU A 17 -15.36 -11.49 7.02
C LEU A 17 -14.70 -11.78 5.66
N GLU A 18 -15.35 -12.58 4.81
CA GLU A 18 -14.87 -12.88 3.46
C GLU A 18 -14.71 -11.60 2.61
N TYR A 19 -15.66 -10.67 2.70
CA TYR A 19 -15.57 -9.39 2.00
C TYR A 19 -14.39 -8.54 2.50
N ALA A 20 -14.24 -8.39 3.81
CA ALA A 20 -13.13 -7.63 4.41
C ALA A 20 -11.77 -8.24 4.05
N TRP A 21 -11.68 -9.57 4.03
CA TRP A 21 -10.47 -10.29 3.62
C TRP A 21 -10.13 -10.04 2.14
N ARG A 22 -11.10 -10.17 1.24
CA ARG A 22 -10.91 -9.89 -0.20
C ARG A 22 -10.50 -8.44 -0.45
N TRP A 23 -11.06 -7.50 0.31
CA TRP A 23 -10.70 -6.09 0.23
C TRP A 23 -9.24 -5.84 0.67
N PHE A 24 -8.82 -6.43 1.81
CA PHE A 24 -7.43 -6.39 2.26
C PHE A 24 -6.48 -6.99 1.21
N GLU A 25 -6.79 -8.19 0.71
CA GLU A 25 -5.98 -8.89 -0.30
C GLU A 25 -5.84 -8.05 -1.58
N PHE A 26 -6.93 -7.43 -2.03
CA PHE A 26 -6.93 -6.57 -3.21
C PHE A 26 -5.93 -5.41 -3.08
N HIS A 27 -5.95 -4.68 -1.95
CA HIS A 27 -5.06 -3.53 -1.74
C HIS A 27 -3.62 -3.93 -1.43
N ALA A 28 -3.41 -5.06 -0.75
CA ALA A 28 -2.08 -5.63 -0.56
C ALA A 28 -1.43 -5.96 -1.91
N ASN A 29 -2.16 -6.64 -2.80
CA ASN A 29 -1.69 -6.97 -4.16
C ASN A 29 -1.43 -5.71 -5.00
N GLN A 30 -2.30 -4.70 -4.88
CA GLN A 30 -2.11 -3.42 -5.58
C GLN A 30 -0.80 -2.73 -5.16
N ARG A 31 -0.44 -2.77 -3.87
CA ARG A 31 0.81 -2.17 -3.37
C ARG A 31 2.05 -2.86 -3.95
N THR A 32 2.06 -4.19 -4.03
CA THR A 32 3.16 -4.96 -4.65
C THR A 32 3.31 -4.64 -6.13
N LYS A 33 2.22 -4.51 -6.89
CA LYS A 33 2.27 -4.11 -8.30
C LYS A 33 2.92 -2.74 -8.50
N ILE A 34 2.45 -1.75 -7.72
CA ILE A 34 2.96 -0.38 -7.80
C ILE A 34 4.45 -0.33 -7.47
N PHE A 35 4.89 -1.08 -6.46
CA PHE A 35 6.31 -1.18 -6.10
C PHE A 35 7.16 -1.75 -7.25
N ASN A 36 6.71 -2.82 -7.88
CA ASN A 36 7.44 -3.43 -9.00
C ASN A 36 7.57 -2.45 -10.18
N TYR A 37 6.49 -1.74 -10.53
CA TYR A 37 6.54 -0.72 -11.58
C TYR A 37 7.47 0.45 -11.25
N MET A 38 7.52 0.86 -9.98
CA MET A 38 8.42 1.91 -9.52
C MET A 38 9.89 1.51 -9.74
N ILE A 39 10.28 0.29 -9.35
CA ILE A 39 11.67 -0.18 -9.54
C ILE A 39 12.05 -0.22 -11.02
N VAL A 40 11.20 -0.81 -11.86
CA VAL A 40 11.47 -0.91 -13.31
C VAL A 40 11.58 0.47 -13.94
N SER A 41 10.65 1.37 -13.63
CA SER A 41 10.65 2.74 -14.16
C SER A 41 11.88 3.52 -13.67
N CYS A 42 12.27 3.35 -12.41
CA CYS A 42 13.47 3.98 -11.88
C CYS A 42 14.74 3.48 -12.60
N ALA A 43 14.86 2.18 -12.86
CA ALA A 43 16.00 1.62 -13.58
C ALA A 43 16.13 2.22 -14.99
N ILE A 44 14.99 2.35 -15.69
CA ILE A 44 14.94 2.98 -17.03
C ILE A 44 15.37 4.46 -16.95
N LEU A 45 14.85 5.22 -15.98
CA LEU A 45 15.17 6.64 -15.82
C LEU A 45 16.64 6.87 -15.44
N VAL A 46 17.21 6.02 -14.57
CA VAL A 46 18.64 6.08 -14.21
C VAL A 46 19.49 5.80 -15.44
N ALA A 47 19.18 4.76 -16.22
CA ALA A 47 19.91 4.45 -17.45
C ALA A 47 19.84 5.58 -18.48
N ALA A 48 18.65 6.16 -18.70
CA ALA A 48 18.47 7.29 -19.60
C ALA A 48 19.23 8.55 -19.13
N TYR A 49 19.27 8.78 -17.82
CA TYR A 49 20.04 9.88 -17.25
C TYR A 49 21.55 9.69 -17.43
N SER A 50 22.05 8.47 -17.19
CA SER A 50 23.46 8.12 -17.38
C SER A 50 23.93 8.33 -18.82
N ASP A 51 23.09 8.04 -19.81
CA ASP A 51 23.39 8.29 -21.23
C ASP A 51 23.37 9.80 -21.56
N ALA A 52 22.39 10.54 -21.01
CA ALA A 52 22.21 11.94 -21.35
C ALA A 52 23.25 12.90 -20.73
N ILE A 53 23.85 12.55 -19.59
CA ILE A 53 24.69 13.46 -18.81
C ILE A 53 25.96 13.90 -19.56
N GLU A 54 26.51 13.03 -20.41
CA GLU A 54 27.79 13.26 -21.10
C GLU A 54 27.62 14.15 -22.34
N SER A 55 26.52 14.00 -23.08
CA SER A 55 26.35 14.63 -24.40
C SER A 55 25.31 15.75 -24.42
N HIS A 56 24.29 15.70 -23.57
CA HIS A 56 23.12 16.56 -23.67
C HIS A 56 22.60 17.00 -22.30
N HIS A 57 23.23 18.01 -21.70
CA HIS A 57 22.89 18.49 -20.36
C HIS A 57 21.42 18.93 -20.20
N PHE A 58 20.80 19.49 -21.25
CA PHE A 58 19.37 19.83 -21.22
C PHE A 58 18.49 18.57 -21.16
N SER A 59 18.82 17.53 -21.93
CA SER A 59 18.13 16.25 -21.86
C SER A 59 18.28 15.61 -20.48
N ALA A 60 19.48 15.60 -19.90
CA ALA A 60 19.73 15.11 -18.55
C ALA A 60 18.88 15.84 -17.50
N PHE A 61 18.79 17.17 -17.60
CA PHE A 61 17.92 17.99 -16.74
C PHE A 61 16.45 17.58 -16.87
N THR A 62 15.93 17.43 -18.09
CA THR A 62 14.52 17.03 -18.29
C THR A 62 14.23 15.63 -17.73
N ILE A 63 15.15 14.68 -17.89
CA ILE A 63 15.01 13.32 -17.34
C ILE A 63 15.01 13.35 -15.81
N ALA A 64 15.90 14.13 -15.19
CA ALA A 64 15.93 14.29 -13.74
C ALA A 64 14.64 14.91 -13.20
N LEU A 65 14.10 15.92 -13.89
CA LEU A 65 12.83 16.56 -13.55
C LEU A 65 11.65 15.57 -13.64
N VAL A 66 11.59 14.79 -14.72
CA VAL A 66 10.58 13.74 -14.89
C VAL A 66 10.69 12.68 -13.79
N GLY A 67 11.90 12.23 -13.46
CA GLY A 67 12.12 11.25 -12.40
C GLY A 67 11.74 11.76 -11.01
N MET A 68 11.95 13.05 -10.73
CA MET A 68 11.50 13.69 -9.50
C MET A 68 9.97 13.73 -9.41
N LEU A 69 9.28 14.17 -10.47
CA LEU A 69 7.80 14.18 -10.53
C LEU A 69 7.22 12.77 -10.40
N PHE A 70 7.84 11.80 -11.07
CA PHE A 70 7.45 10.40 -11.02
C PHE A 70 7.57 9.85 -9.59
N SER A 71 8.71 10.07 -8.94
CA SER A 71 8.96 9.66 -7.54
C SER A 71 7.93 10.25 -6.58
N PHE A 72 7.57 11.53 -6.77
CA PHE A 72 6.53 12.20 -5.99
C PHE A 72 5.14 11.56 -6.20
N CYS A 73 4.75 11.29 -7.45
CA CYS A 73 3.47 10.66 -7.78
C CYS A 73 3.35 9.26 -7.15
N PHE A 74 4.40 8.44 -7.26
CA PHE A 74 4.45 7.11 -6.63
C PHE A 74 4.38 7.19 -5.10
N GLY A 75 5.06 8.16 -4.49
CA GLY A 75 4.98 8.40 -3.05
C GLY A 75 3.56 8.70 -2.57
N ARG A 76 2.79 9.50 -3.33
CA ARG A 76 1.38 9.76 -3.01
C ARG A 76 0.49 8.55 -3.20
N LEU A 77 0.67 7.80 -4.29
CA LEU A 77 -0.09 6.58 -4.56
C LEU A 77 0.15 5.51 -3.47
N ASP A 78 1.40 5.31 -3.06
CA ASP A 78 1.75 4.37 -1.99
C ASP A 78 1.16 4.80 -0.64
N ARG A 79 1.16 6.11 -0.33
CA ARG A 79 0.50 6.62 0.89
C ARG A 79 -0.99 6.31 0.92
N ARG A 80 -1.71 6.57 -0.17
CA ARG A 80 -3.14 6.24 -0.26
C ARG A 80 -3.38 4.74 -0.09
N ASN A 81 -2.59 3.90 -0.75
CA ASN A 81 -2.74 2.44 -0.64
C ASN A 81 -2.48 1.93 0.77
N ARG A 82 -1.52 2.52 1.48
CA ARG A 82 -1.25 2.20 2.89
C ARG A 82 -2.43 2.54 3.79
N GLU A 83 -3.06 3.70 3.60
CA GLU A 83 -4.24 4.10 4.38
C GLU A 83 -5.41 3.12 4.16
N LEU A 84 -5.61 2.64 2.93
CA LEU A 84 -6.65 1.63 2.62
C LEU A 84 -6.36 0.26 3.25
N ILE A 85 -5.10 -0.17 3.28
CA ILE A 85 -4.71 -1.41 3.96
C ILE A 85 -4.97 -1.28 5.46
N TRP A 86 -4.62 -0.16 6.08
CA TRP A 86 -4.88 0.05 7.51
C TRP A 86 -6.36 0.02 7.86
N LEU A 87 -7.19 0.67 7.06
CA LEU A 87 -8.65 0.60 7.24
C LEU A 87 -9.14 -0.85 7.17
N SER A 88 -8.62 -1.64 6.24
CA SER A 88 -9.01 -3.05 6.10
C SER A 88 -8.51 -3.94 7.24
N GLU A 89 -7.30 -3.66 7.77
CA GLU A 89 -6.77 -4.35 8.95
C GLU A 89 -7.61 -4.07 10.19
N ASP A 90 -8.05 -2.83 10.39
CA ASP A 90 -8.85 -2.46 11.55
C ASP A 90 -10.23 -3.12 11.50
N VAL A 91 -10.89 -3.13 10.33
CA VAL A 91 -12.15 -3.86 10.11
C VAL A 91 -11.98 -5.36 10.33
N LEU A 92 -10.92 -5.97 9.80
CA LEU A 92 -10.64 -7.40 10.02
C LEU A 92 -10.46 -7.73 11.51
N ARG A 93 -9.72 -6.91 12.26
CA ARG A 93 -9.52 -7.10 13.70
C ARG A 93 -10.82 -7.03 14.49
N GLU A 94 -11.75 -6.16 14.10
CA GLU A 94 -13.06 -6.07 14.75
C GLU A 94 -13.91 -7.32 14.46
N LEU A 95 -14.00 -7.71 13.19
CA LEU A 95 -14.75 -8.89 12.76
C LEU A 95 -14.21 -10.19 13.38
N GLU A 96 -12.88 -10.34 13.48
CA GLU A 96 -12.24 -11.50 14.08
C GLU A 96 -12.49 -11.61 15.59
N LYS A 97 -12.46 -10.48 16.32
CA LYS A 97 -12.79 -10.47 17.76
C LYS A 97 -14.20 -11.00 17.97
N ASP A 98 -15.16 -10.48 17.21
CA ASP A 98 -16.54 -10.91 17.32
C ASP A 98 -16.71 -12.40 16.99
N PHE A 99 -16.03 -12.91 15.95
CA PHE A 99 -16.07 -14.33 15.60
C PHE A 99 -15.51 -15.25 16.71
N ILE A 100 -14.32 -14.92 17.25
CA ILE A 100 -13.62 -15.74 18.24
C ILE A 100 -14.35 -15.73 19.59
N PHE A 101 -14.79 -14.56 20.07
CA PHE A 101 -15.42 -14.42 21.39
C PHE A 101 -16.89 -14.87 21.38
N LYS A 102 -17.61 -14.77 20.25
CA LYS A 102 -18.98 -15.30 20.12
C LYS A 102 -19.01 -16.83 20.03
N SER A 103 -18.02 -17.46 19.38
CA SER A 103 -17.90 -18.92 19.38
C SER A 103 -17.59 -19.49 20.77
N SER A 104 -16.83 -18.75 21.58
CA SER A 104 -16.46 -19.17 22.95
C SER A 104 -17.64 -19.03 23.93
N THR A 105 -18.48 -18.01 23.74
CA THR A 105 -19.68 -17.80 24.56
C THR A 105 -20.83 -18.74 24.19
N MET A 106 -20.98 -19.20 22.94
CA MET A 106 -21.98 -20.24 22.63
C MET A 106 -21.61 -21.62 23.15
N SER A 107 -20.31 -21.98 23.20
CA SER A 107 -19.84 -23.20 23.85
C SER A 107 -20.10 -23.18 25.37
N PHE A 108 -19.92 -22.03 26.01
CA PHE A 108 -20.14 -21.86 27.44
C PHE A 108 -21.63 -21.63 27.82
N SER A 109 -22.42 -20.95 26.98
CA SER A 109 -23.81 -20.63 27.26
C SER A 109 -24.75 -21.83 27.14
N ARG A 110 -24.39 -22.88 26.37
CA ARG A 110 -25.07 -24.18 26.48
C ARG A 110 -24.92 -24.83 27.87
N SER A 111 -24.01 -24.34 28.70
CA SER A 111 -23.87 -24.74 30.11
C SER A 111 -24.64 -23.83 31.08
N ILE A 112 -25.14 -22.66 30.67
CA ILE A 112 -25.77 -21.66 31.57
C ILE A 112 -27.18 -21.23 31.09
N ASP A 113 -27.90 -22.08 30.37
CA ASP A 113 -29.36 -21.93 30.20
C ASP A 113 -30.16 -22.26 31.49
N GLY A 114 -29.53 -22.05 32.66
CA GLY A 114 -30.16 -22.07 33.98
C GLY A 114 -30.40 -20.68 34.59
N HIS A 115 -29.83 -19.57 34.07
CA HIS A 115 -29.87 -18.29 34.78
C HIS A 115 -30.42 -17.12 33.97
N LYS A 116 -31.76 -17.08 33.99
CA LYS A 116 -32.68 -16.09 33.45
C LYS A 116 -32.32 -14.63 33.77
N LYS A 117 -32.80 -13.76 32.87
CA LYS A 117 -33.33 -12.41 33.14
C LYS A 117 -32.39 -11.48 33.90
N LEU A 118 -31.58 -10.68 33.20
CA LEU A 118 -31.39 -9.27 33.55
C LEU A 118 -30.59 -8.59 32.42
N PHE A 119 -30.74 -7.27 32.28
CA PHE A 119 -30.04 -6.38 31.34
C PHE A 119 -30.72 -6.13 29.99
N ARG A 120 -31.69 -5.22 30.06
CA ARG A 120 -32.57 -4.73 29.00
C ARG A 120 -32.30 -3.25 28.60
N THR A 121 -31.19 -2.62 28.99
CA THR A 121 -31.21 -1.14 29.16
C THR A 121 -30.10 -0.32 28.48
N THR A 122 -29.22 -0.88 27.64
CA THR A 122 -28.05 -0.10 27.17
C THR A 122 -27.81 -0.10 25.66
N ARG A 123 -28.87 0.07 24.85
CA ARG A 123 -28.79 0.09 23.37
C ARG A 123 -29.60 1.26 22.78
N SER A 124 -29.14 2.51 22.94
CA SER A 124 -29.83 3.66 22.31
C SER A 124 -28.95 4.79 21.75
N ILE A 125 -27.61 4.68 21.72
CA ILE A 125 -26.75 5.84 21.37
C ILE A 125 -25.93 5.68 20.07
N LEU A 126 -25.78 4.49 19.47
CA LEU A 126 -24.77 4.26 18.41
C LEU A 126 -25.27 4.13 16.95
N THR A 127 -26.56 4.25 16.65
CA THR A 127 -27.09 3.94 15.31
C THR A 127 -27.42 5.14 14.41
N ARG A 128 -26.96 6.36 14.72
CA ARG A 128 -27.37 7.55 13.95
C ARG A 128 -26.47 8.00 12.80
N ASP A 129 -25.24 7.49 12.67
CA ASP A 129 -24.25 8.07 11.73
C ASP A 129 -23.79 7.14 10.57
N ALA A 130 -24.34 5.92 10.46
CA ALA A 130 -23.85 4.92 9.49
C ALA A 130 -24.66 4.82 8.19
N HIS A 131 -25.68 5.66 7.98
CA HIS A 131 -26.69 5.43 6.93
C HIS A 131 -26.46 6.18 5.60
N ASP A 132 -25.39 6.97 5.46
CA ASP A 132 -25.23 7.90 4.32
C ASP A 132 -24.19 7.50 3.25
N CYS A 133 -23.60 6.29 3.28
CA CYS A 133 -22.45 5.96 2.40
C CYS A 133 -22.66 4.79 1.40
N VAL A 134 -23.87 4.27 1.20
CA VAL A 134 -24.07 3.13 0.27
C VAL A 134 -25.14 3.45 -0.77
N ASP A 135 -24.78 4.30 -1.73
CA ASP A 135 -25.41 4.35 -3.06
C ASP A 135 -24.42 4.94 -4.06
N GLY A 136 -23.78 4.11 -4.90
CA GLY A 136 -22.79 4.61 -5.85
C GLY A 136 -22.06 3.56 -6.70
N GLN A 137 -22.78 3.00 -7.67
CA GLN A 137 -22.30 2.44 -8.95
C GLN A 137 -21.32 1.24 -8.95
N GLY A 138 -21.83 0.13 -9.50
CA GLY A 138 -21.08 -1.08 -9.81
C GLY A 138 -20.03 -0.87 -10.91
N ILE A 139 -18.80 -1.27 -10.60
CA ILE A 139 -17.73 -1.49 -11.57
C ILE A 139 -17.53 -3.00 -11.67
N GLY A 140 -17.87 -3.56 -12.83
CA GLY A 140 -17.67 -4.98 -13.13
C GLY A 140 -16.19 -5.31 -13.18
N PHE A 141 -15.70 -5.99 -12.14
CA PHE A 141 -14.32 -6.41 -12.02
C PHE A 141 -14.16 -7.86 -12.52
N ARG A 142 -13.98 -8.03 -13.84
CA ARG A 142 -13.52 -9.30 -14.43
C ARG A 142 -12.01 -9.26 -14.65
N ASP A 143 -11.38 -10.38 -14.31
CA ASP A 143 -9.99 -10.79 -14.54
C ASP A 143 -8.85 -10.10 -13.75
N ILE A 144 -8.56 -10.64 -12.55
CA ILE A 144 -7.23 -10.58 -11.90
C ILE A 144 -6.66 -11.98 -11.59
N THR A 145 -7.30 -13.06 -12.03
CA THR A 145 -6.85 -14.45 -11.76
C THR A 145 -5.52 -14.82 -12.43
N GLN A 146 -4.96 -14.00 -13.33
CA GLN A 146 -3.68 -14.25 -13.99
C GLN A 146 -2.43 -13.79 -13.20
N GLN A 147 -2.56 -13.38 -11.94
CA GLN A 147 -1.41 -12.91 -11.15
C GLN A 147 -1.01 -13.80 -9.96
N LYS A 148 -1.52 -15.03 -9.89
CA LYS A 148 -1.12 -16.00 -8.86
C LYS A 148 0.35 -16.46 -8.99
N GLY A 149 0.95 -16.36 -10.19
CA GLY A 149 2.31 -16.83 -10.45
C GLY A 149 3.43 -16.00 -9.78
N TYR A 150 3.28 -14.68 -9.69
CA TYR A 150 4.32 -13.82 -9.14
C TYR A 150 4.42 -13.89 -7.61
N PHE A 151 3.27 -13.98 -6.92
CA PHE A 151 3.25 -14.11 -5.47
C PHE A 151 3.64 -15.53 -5.03
N SER A 152 3.22 -16.56 -5.78
CA SER A 152 3.65 -17.96 -5.56
C SER A 152 5.17 -18.12 -5.63
N SER A 153 5.84 -17.54 -6.64
CA SER A 153 7.29 -17.64 -6.77
C SER A 153 8.04 -16.94 -5.63
N TRP A 154 7.56 -15.77 -5.20
CA TRP A 154 8.16 -15.03 -4.09
C TRP A 154 7.88 -15.69 -2.72
N PHE A 155 6.66 -16.21 -2.51
CA PHE A 155 6.33 -17.05 -1.35
C PHE A 155 7.10 -18.38 -1.35
N HIS A 156 7.40 -18.95 -2.52
CA HIS A 156 8.24 -20.15 -2.63
C HIS A 156 9.69 -19.88 -2.25
N VAL A 157 10.27 -18.73 -2.62
CA VAL A 157 11.61 -18.30 -2.19
C VAL A 157 11.65 -18.03 -0.68
N ILE A 158 10.61 -17.43 -0.11
CA ILE A 158 10.52 -17.21 1.35
C ILE A 158 10.28 -18.54 2.10
N ASN A 159 9.45 -19.44 1.56
CA ASN A 159 9.19 -20.75 2.16
C ASN A 159 10.30 -21.78 1.89
N SER A 160 11.22 -21.55 0.94
CA SER A 160 12.38 -22.42 0.73
C SER A 160 13.43 -22.25 1.83
N HIS A 161 13.42 -21.14 2.57
CA HIS A 161 14.23 -20.97 3.78
C HIS A 161 13.59 -21.68 4.99
N LYS A 162 13.74 -23.01 5.04
CA LYS A 162 13.38 -23.85 6.21
C LYS A 162 14.41 -23.74 7.34
N GLY A 163 14.70 -22.53 7.80
CA GLY A 163 15.66 -22.26 8.89
C GLY A 163 15.13 -21.27 9.93
N GLU A 164 15.90 -21.06 11.00
CA GLU A 164 15.61 -20.06 12.05
C GLU A 164 15.37 -18.66 11.47
N GLU A 165 16.05 -18.31 10.38
CA GLU A 165 15.86 -17.05 9.67
C GLU A 165 14.44 -16.90 9.12
N GLY A 166 13.84 -17.95 8.56
CA GLY A 166 12.46 -17.91 8.08
C GLY A 166 11.44 -17.68 9.20
N ARG A 167 11.76 -18.03 10.46
CA ARG A 167 10.95 -17.68 11.64
C ARG A 167 11.14 -16.22 12.06
N LEU A 168 12.35 -15.68 11.95
CA LEU A 168 12.64 -14.26 12.21
C LEU A 168 11.93 -13.35 11.20
N TRP A 169 11.99 -13.68 9.91
CA TRP A 169 11.26 -12.96 8.87
C TRP A 169 9.75 -12.97 9.14
N ARG A 170 9.15 -14.13 9.44
CA ARG A 170 7.71 -14.19 9.81
C ARG A 170 7.38 -13.33 11.03
N LYS A 171 8.22 -13.32 12.06
CA LYS A 171 8.02 -12.43 13.22
C LYS A 171 8.18 -10.96 12.85
N GLN A 172 9.11 -10.59 11.97
CA GLN A 172 9.27 -9.21 11.48
C GLN A 172 8.09 -8.74 10.61
N PHE A 173 7.54 -9.64 9.78
CA PHE A 173 6.31 -9.37 9.02
C PHE A 173 5.10 -9.15 9.93
N VAL A 174 4.99 -9.93 11.02
CA VAL A 174 3.89 -9.81 11.99
C VAL A 174 4.08 -8.62 12.94
N CYS A 175 5.31 -8.20 13.24
CA CYS A 175 5.60 -7.09 14.18
C CYS A 175 5.60 -5.68 13.54
N GLY A 176 5.01 -5.48 12.37
CA GLY A 176 4.73 -4.14 11.85
C GLY A 176 5.95 -3.34 11.36
N HIS A 177 7.12 -3.98 11.16
CA HIS A 177 8.32 -3.28 10.71
C HIS A 177 8.23 -2.79 9.24
N HIS A 178 7.33 -3.37 8.44
CA HIS A 178 6.98 -2.89 7.09
C HIS A 178 6.26 -1.53 7.08
N ARG A 179 5.84 -1.01 8.26
CA ARG A 179 5.31 0.35 8.38
C ARG A 179 6.32 1.42 7.99
N PHE A 180 7.63 1.15 8.12
CA PHE A 180 8.66 2.20 8.02
C PHE A 180 9.42 2.26 6.69
N TRP A 181 9.64 1.13 6.02
CA TRP A 181 10.61 1.08 4.92
C TRP A 181 10.13 1.72 3.61
N PHE A 182 8.83 1.65 3.30
CA PHE A 182 8.32 2.17 2.03
C PHE A 182 8.37 3.71 1.89
N PRO A 183 7.96 4.49 2.91
CA PRO A 183 8.16 5.93 2.90
C PRO A 183 9.63 6.32 2.74
N PHE A 184 10.54 5.54 3.34
CA PHE A 184 11.97 5.74 3.19
C PHE A 184 12.43 5.50 1.75
N VAL A 185 11.97 4.43 1.10
CA VAL A 185 12.30 4.12 -0.30
C VAL A 185 11.83 5.23 -1.25
N SER A 186 10.58 5.68 -1.14
CA SER A 186 10.08 6.78 -1.99
C SER A 186 10.84 8.09 -1.74
N SER A 187 11.18 8.39 -0.49
CA SER A 187 11.98 9.57 -0.14
C SER A 187 13.40 9.47 -0.68
N ALA A 188 14.02 8.29 -0.62
CA ALA A 188 15.35 8.05 -1.16
C ALA A 188 15.39 8.26 -2.69
N PHE A 189 14.38 7.80 -3.43
CA PHE A 189 14.27 8.07 -4.87
C PHE A 189 14.07 9.55 -5.18
N LEU A 190 13.22 10.24 -4.42
CA LEU A 190 13.05 11.68 -4.59
C LEU A 190 14.37 12.44 -4.38
N MET A 191 15.12 12.07 -3.33
CA MET A 191 16.43 12.65 -3.04
C MET A 191 17.45 12.34 -4.15
N LEU A 192 17.44 11.12 -4.70
CA LEU A 192 18.30 10.73 -5.81
C LEU A 192 18.07 11.62 -7.04
N PHE A 193 16.82 11.77 -7.48
CA PHE A 193 16.51 12.60 -8.65
C PHE A 193 16.71 14.10 -8.38
N PHE A 194 16.55 14.55 -7.13
CA PHE A 194 16.91 15.91 -6.74
C PHE A 194 18.42 16.17 -6.88
N VAL A 195 19.26 15.21 -6.49
CA VAL A 195 20.71 15.29 -6.70
C VAL A 195 21.04 15.31 -8.20
N PHE A 196 20.41 14.46 -9.01
CA PHE A 196 20.58 14.47 -10.47
C PHE A 196 20.19 15.81 -11.09
N LEU A 197 19.11 16.43 -10.59
CA LEU A 197 18.69 17.75 -11.04
C LEU A 197 19.73 18.82 -10.70
N ILE A 198 20.28 18.81 -9.48
CA ILE A 198 21.36 19.72 -9.07
C ILE A 198 22.60 19.53 -9.96
N VAL A 199 23.03 18.29 -10.17
CA VAL A 199 24.21 17.98 -11.01
C VAL A 199 24.00 18.48 -12.44
N SER A 200 22.81 18.28 -13.00
CA SER A 200 22.46 18.76 -14.34
C SER A 200 22.51 20.29 -14.44
N ILE A 201 22.01 20.98 -13.42
CA ILE A 201 22.08 22.45 -13.34
C ILE A 201 23.53 22.92 -13.31
N ILE A 202 24.38 22.32 -12.47
CA ILE A 202 25.81 22.67 -12.38
C ILE A 202 26.49 22.46 -13.75
N ALA A 203 26.26 21.31 -14.40
CA ALA A 203 26.83 21.01 -15.71
C ALA A 203 26.42 22.02 -16.78
N MET A 204 25.16 22.47 -16.79
CA MET A 204 24.69 23.50 -17.72
C MET A 204 25.43 24.84 -17.54
N PHE A 205 25.70 25.25 -16.30
CA PHE A 205 26.44 26.48 -16.03
C PHE A 205 27.95 26.36 -16.30
N SER A 206 28.55 25.20 -16.04
CA SER A 206 29.97 24.95 -16.34
C SER A 206 30.25 24.86 -17.84
N GLY A 207 29.35 24.26 -18.62
CA GLY A 207 29.49 24.15 -20.07
C GLY A 207 29.37 25.49 -20.81
N ALA A 208 28.53 26.41 -20.30
CA ALA A 208 28.35 27.73 -20.89
C ALA A 208 29.65 28.57 -20.86
N GLY A 209 30.47 28.44 -19.81
CA GLY A 209 31.72 29.20 -19.70
C GLY A 209 32.85 28.69 -20.61
N GLY A 210 32.86 27.39 -20.96
CA GLY A 210 33.92 26.80 -21.79
C GLY A 210 33.87 27.22 -23.25
N ALA A 211 32.67 27.26 -23.83
CA ALA A 211 32.47 27.59 -25.25
C ALA A 211 32.79 29.07 -25.58
N GLU A 212 32.67 29.96 -24.60
CA GLU A 212 32.97 31.39 -24.77
C GLU A 212 34.48 31.67 -24.69
N ILE A 213 35.22 30.90 -23.87
CA ILE A 213 36.67 30.98 -23.77
C ILE A 213 37.35 30.44 -25.04
N GLU A 214 36.89 29.34 -25.62
CA GLU A 214 37.44 28.83 -26.89
C GLU A 214 37.23 29.79 -28.07
N ARG A 215 36.10 30.50 -28.13
CA ARG A 215 35.91 31.56 -29.13
C ARG A 215 36.89 32.72 -28.94
N SER A 216 37.14 33.12 -27.69
CA SER A 216 38.07 34.21 -27.38
C SER A 216 39.53 33.89 -27.74
N ILE A 217 39.94 32.62 -27.72
CA ILE A 217 41.32 32.20 -28.00
C ILE A 217 41.55 31.96 -29.49
N GLY A 218 40.51 31.62 -30.26
CA GLY A 218 40.61 31.38 -31.71
C GLY A 218 40.72 32.64 -32.59
N GLU A 219 40.50 33.83 -32.02
CA GLU A 219 40.52 35.11 -32.75
C GLU A 219 41.82 35.93 -32.55
N THR A 220 42.79 35.45 -31.75
CA THR A 220 44.10 36.08 -31.53
C THR A 220 45.21 35.38 -32.30
#